data_AF-A0A3M7NAG3-F1
#
_entry.id   AF-A0A3M7NAG3-F1
#
_cell.length_a   1.000
_cell.length_b   1.000
_cell.length_c   1.000
_cell.angle_alpha   90.00
_cell.angle_beta   90.00
_cell.angle_gamma   90.00
#
_symmetry.space_group_name_H-M   'P 1'
#
loop_
_entity.id
_entity.type
_entity.pdbx_description
1 polymer ?
#
loop_
_entity_poly.entity_id
_entity_poly.type
_entity_poly.pdbx_seq_one_letter_code
_entity_poly.pdbx_strand_id
1 'polypeptide(L)'
;MSLLSSLLRLSGAAQDHHQPHPATDVFKVAVLLRRLRLPDDLIPSILDHADYTYRITGSERNEHFHLGHHQSGRIYTAARLQNVVPASLRAIHFTTISKDQGFSWDTGNHGTYNGSWTWFEAGLLDDNQLNGEFNFLPSTRIDGKTICTNVHAERRYRTHTTTWRITDDDEFIQKVFQGVKEGKPVAVAICARFRAWVNNVKFARIQFDLQPVRKV
;
A
#
# COMPACT_ATOMS: atom_id res chain seq x y z
N MET A 1 -12.21 15.01 50.37
CA MET A 1 -10.81 15.26 50.02
C MET A 1 -10.29 13.95 49.41
N SER A 2 -10.43 13.65 48.12
CA SER A 2 -9.81 14.29 46.92
C SER A 2 -8.28 14.36 47.08
N LEU A 3 -7.42 13.83 46.21
CA LEU A 3 -7.47 13.47 44.77
C LEU A 3 -7.07 11.98 44.58
N LEU A 4 -7.37 11.18 43.53
CA LEU A 4 -8.03 11.30 42.21
C LEU A 4 -7.26 11.97 41.03
N SER A 5 -7.06 11.21 39.93
CA SER A 5 -6.17 11.47 38.76
C SER A 5 -4.67 11.43 39.14
N SER A 6 -3.73 10.84 38.41
CA SER A 6 -3.54 10.55 36.97
C SER A 6 -2.31 9.60 36.83
N LEU A 7 -1.98 8.88 35.75
CA LEU A 7 -2.49 8.82 34.37
C LEU A 7 -2.75 7.37 33.93
N LEU A 8 -3.87 7.12 33.23
CA LEU A 8 -3.83 6.19 32.10
C LEU A 8 -3.13 6.89 30.93
N ARG A 9 -2.21 6.20 30.26
CA ARG A 9 -1.90 6.46 28.85
C ARG A 9 -1.91 5.17 28.05
N LEU A 10 -3.10 4.87 27.52
CA LEU A 10 -3.26 4.02 26.34
C LEU A 10 -2.58 4.73 25.15
N SER A 11 -1.57 4.10 24.56
CA SER A 11 -1.03 4.38 23.22
C SER A 11 0.07 3.35 22.91
N GLY A 12 0.01 2.57 21.84
CA GLY A 12 -1.06 2.42 20.85
C GLY A 12 -0.72 1.28 19.89
N ALA A 13 -1.75 0.62 19.35
CA ALA A 13 -1.69 -0.40 18.30
C ALA A 13 -0.57 -1.46 18.43
N ALA A 14 -0.93 -2.65 18.94
CA ALA A 14 -0.34 -3.85 18.37
C ALA A 14 -0.60 -3.78 16.85
N GLN A 15 0.45 -3.78 16.04
CA GLN A 15 0.29 -3.97 14.60
C GLN A 15 -0.22 -5.39 14.40
N ASP A 16 -1.53 -5.52 14.25
CA ASP A 16 -2.17 -6.79 13.95
C ASP A 16 -1.68 -7.22 12.57
N HIS A 17 -0.67 -8.09 12.55
CA HIS A 17 0.04 -8.51 11.36
C HIS A 17 -0.82 -9.48 10.57
N HIS A 18 -1.90 -8.96 10.00
CA HIS A 18 -2.87 -9.74 9.24
C HIS A 18 -2.17 -10.49 8.11
N GLN A 19 -2.08 -11.81 8.30
CA GLN A 19 -1.38 -12.68 7.39
C GLN A 19 -2.42 -13.29 6.44
N PRO A 20 -2.33 -13.00 5.13
CA PRO A 20 -3.31 -13.49 4.17
C PRO A 20 -3.23 -15.01 4.07
N HIS A 21 -4.38 -15.64 3.94
CA HIS A 21 -4.48 -17.09 3.87
C HIS A 21 -4.21 -17.58 2.44
N PRO A 22 -3.70 -18.82 2.26
CA PRO A 22 -3.61 -19.43 0.94
C PRO A 22 -5.00 -19.47 0.29
N ALA A 23 -5.12 -19.07 -0.97
CA ALA A 23 -6.43 -19.04 -1.66
C ALA A 23 -7.16 -20.40 -1.58
N THR A 24 -6.42 -21.52 -1.66
CA THR A 24 -6.96 -22.88 -1.50
C THR A 24 -7.58 -23.15 -0.13
N ASP A 25 -7.07 -22.52 0.92
CA ASP A 25 -7.57 -22.63 2.29
C ASP A 25 -8.83 -21.76 2.48
N VAL A 26 -8.76 -20.54 1.96
CA VAL A 26 -9.87 -19.58 1.83
C VAL A 26 -11.09 -20.20 1.13
N PHE A 27 -10.90 -20.90 0.01
CA PHE A 27 -11.97 -21.64 -0.65
C PHE A 27 -12.44 -22.89 0.12
N LYS A 28 -11.54 -23.61 0.82
CA LYS A 28 -11.93 -24.77 1.65
C LYS A 28 -12.86 -24.36 2.79
N VAL A 29 -12.54 -23.29 3.53
CA VAL A 29 -13.38 -22.80 4.63
C VAL A 29 -14.74 -22.35 4.12
N ALA A 30 -14.81 -21.63 3.00
CA ALA A 30 -16.08 -21.30 2.35
C ALA A 30 -16.94 -22.55 2.04
N VAL A 31 -16.33 -23.61 1.50
CA VAL A 31 -17.01 -24.88 1.21
C VAL A 31 -17.45 -25.60 2.50
N LEU A 32 -16.66 -25.56 3.57
CA LEU A 32 -17.01 -26.13 4.87
C LEU A 32 -18.19 -25.39 5.52
N LEU A 33 -18.17 -24.06 5.53
CA LEU A 33 -19.27 -23.23 6.02
C LEU A 33 -20.57 -23.53 5.26
N ARG A 34 -20.50 -23.71 3.93
CA ARG A 34 -21.65 -24.13 3.12
C ARG A 34 -22.16 -25.53 3.46
N ARG A 35 -21.26 -26.48 3.75
CA ARG A 35 -21.62 -27.84 4.19
C ARG A 35 -22.29 -27.87 5.57
N LEU A 36 -22.02 -26.87 6.43
CA LEU A 36 -22.73 -26.67 7.70
C LEU A 36 -24.15 -26.09 7.51
N ARG A 37 -24.64 -25.95 6.26
CA ARG A 37 -25.96 -25.38 5.91
C ARG A 37 -26.15 -23.93 6.37
N LEU A 38 -25.06 -23.18 6.49
CA LEU A 38 -25.16 -21.73 6.66
C LEU A 38 -25.73 -21.10 5.36
N PRO A 39 -26.63 -20.10 5.47
CA PRO A 39 -27.10 -19.33 4.34
C PRO A 39 -25.94 -18.77 3.51
N ASP A 40 -26.06 -18.82 2.19
CA ASP A 40 -24.98 -18.40 1.27
C ASP A 40 -24.57 -16.92 1.49
N ASP A 41 -25.49 -16.05 1.96
CA ASP A 41 -25.21 -14.63 2.28
C ASP A 41 -24.47 -14.40 3.61
N LEU A 42 -24.56 -15.36 4.54
CA LEU A 42 -23.82 -15.29 5.81
C LEU A 42 -22.37 -15.74 5.65
N ILE A 43 -22.06 -16.61 4.68
CA ILE A 43 -20.70 -17.10 4.45
C ILE A 43 -19.72 -15.95 4.13
N PRO A 44 -20.00 -15.03 3.18
CA PRO A 44 -19.20 -13.82 3.00
C PRO A 44 -19.10 -13.01 4.27
N SER A 45 -20.22 -12.80 4.98
CA SER A 45 -20.22 -11.96 6.19
C SER A 45 -19.30 -12.53 7.28
N ILE A 46 -19.27 -13.85 7.47
CA ILE A 46 -18.39 -14.56 8.40
C ILE A 46 -16.92 -14.43 7.96
N LEU A 47 -16.63 -14.70 6.69
CA LEU A 47 -15.27 -14.58 6.15
C LEU A 47 -14.74 -13.14 6.20
N ASP A 48 -15.62 -12.15 6.05
CA ASP A 48 -15.31 -10.72 6.12
C ASP A 48 -14.95 -10.30 7.55
N HIS A 49 -15.75 -10.71 8.53
CA HIS A 49 -15.50 -10.44 9.95
C HIS A 49 -14.26 -11.16 10.49
N ALA A 50 -13.83 -12.24 9.85
CA ALA A 50 -12.61 -12.97 10.19
C ALA A 50 -11.36 -12.46 9.42
N ASP A 51 -11.47 -11.38 8.64
CA ASP A 51 -10.48 -10.92 7.62
C ASP A 51 -9.91 -12.08 6.77
N TYR A 52 -10.73 -13.09 6.47
CA TYR A 52 -10.30 -14.35 5.86
C TYR A 52 -10.12 -14.19 4.34
N THR A 53 -9.07 -13.45 3.99
CA THR A 53 -8.73 -12.96 2.66
C THR A 53 -7.52 -13.71 2.10
N TYR A 54 -7.40 -13.73 0.77
CA TYR A 54 -6.22 -14.20 0.06
C TYR A 54 -5.51 -13.04 -0.65
N ARG A 55 -4.18 -13.10 -0.71
CA ARG A 55 -3.35 -12.06 -1.34
C ARG A 55 -2.93 -12.45 -2.74
N ILE A 56 -3.04 -11.50 -3.67
CA ILE A 56 -2.42 -11.58 -5.00
C ILE A 56 -1.40 -10.45 -5.19
N THR A 57 -0.36 -10.70 -5.98
CA THR A 57 0.57 -9.66 -6.42
C THR A 57 0.03 -9.03 -7.70
N GLY A 58 -0.25 -7.72 -7.67
CA GLY A 58 -0.71 -6.96 -8.83
C GLY A 58 0.46 -6.45 -9.68
N SER A 59 1.53 -5.98 -9.04
CA SER A 59 2.78 -5.67 -9.72
C SER A 59 3.98 -5.85 -8.80
N GLU A 60 5.14 -6.14 -9.40
CA GLU A 60 6.44 -6.17 -8.75
C GLU A 60 7.48 -5.58 -9.69
N ARG A 61 8.38 -4.76 -9.17
CA ARG A 61 9.57 -4.28 -9.88
C ARG A 61 10.76 -4.39 -8.96
N ASN A 62 11.83 -5.03 -9.44
CA ASN A 62 13.09 -5.25 -8.73
C ASN A 62 14.24 -4.68 -9.58
N GLU A 63 14.22 -3.36 -9.77
CA GLU A 63 15.19 -2.63 -10.60
C GLU A 63 15.76 -1.47 -9.79
N HIS A 64 17.09 -1.39 -9.71
CA HIS A 64 17.75 -0.28 -9.04
C HIS A 64 17.49 1.03 -9.79
N PHE A 65 16.88 2.00 -9.13
CA PHE A 65 16.57 3.30 -9.70
C PHE A 65 17.01 4.43 -8.76
N HIS A 66 17.66 5.44 -9.33
CA HIS A 66 18.16 6.61 -8.62
C HIS A 66 17.37 7.84 -9.06
N LEU A 67 16.50 8.36 -8.18
CA LEU A 67 15.63 9.49 -8.50
C LEU A 67 16.08 10.76 -7.78
N GLY A 68 16.56 11.74 -8.55
CA GLY A 68 16.76 13.12 -8.08
C GLY A 68 15.52 14.00 -8.31
N HIS A 69 15.47 15.16 -7.64
CA HIS A 69 14.30 16.06 -7.65
C HIS A 69 13.74 16.44 -9.04
N HIS A 70 14.58 16.56 -10.08
CA HIS A 70 14.13 16.85 -11.46
C HIS A 70 13.17 15.79 -12.03
N GLN A 71 13.18 14.57 -11.47
CA GLN A 71 12.31 13.46 -11.86
C GLN A 71 11.25 13.14 -10.80
N SER A 72 11.08 13.98 -9.77
CA SER A 72 10.13 13.76 -8.67
C SER A 72 8.71 13.52 -9.16
N GLY A 73 8.05 12.52 -8.57
CA GLY A 73 6.72 12.04 -8.95
C GLY A 73 6.73 11.02 -10.08
N ARG A 74 7.90 10.61 -10.61
CA ARG A 74 7.98 9.57 -11.64
C ARG A 74 7.41 8.25 -11.10
N ILE A 75 6.49 7.66 -11.85
CA ILE A 75 5.92 6.35 -11.54
C ILE A 75 6.98 5.27 -11.74
N TYR A 76 7.08 4.38 -10.75
CA TYR A 76 8.02 3.27 -10.75
C TYR A 76 7.34 1.92 -10.99
N THR A 77 6.14 1.72 -10.46
CA THR A 77 5.32 0.54 -10.76
C THR A 77 3.83 0.90 -10.65
N ALA A 78 2.99 0.16 -11.37
CA ALA A 78 1.54 0.24 -11.23
C ALA A 78 0.91 -1.13 -11.49
N ALA A 79 -0.29 -1.33 -10.95
CA ALA A 79 -1.06 -2.55 -11.03
C ALA A 79 -2.52 -2.23 -11.35
N ARG A 80 -3.10 -2.95 -12.31
CA ARG A 80 -4.55 -3.00 -12.51
C ARG A 80 -5.06 -4.33 -11.95
N LEU A 81 -6.16 -4.29 -11.20
CA LEU A 81 -6.82 -5.50 -10.70
C LEU A 81 -7.53 -6.20 -11.86
N GLN A 82 -6.87 -7.16 -12.52
CA GLN A 82 -7.40 -7.91 -13.65
C GLN A 82 -8.10 -9.19 -13.20
N ASN A 83 -9.13 -9.63 -13.95
CA ASN A 83 -9.78 -10.94 -13.83
C ASN A 83 -10.34 -11.29 -12.43
N VAL A 84 -10.56 -10.28 -11.60
CA VAL A 84 -11.09 -10.37 -10.24
C VAL A 84 -12.27 -9.42 -10.12
N VAL A 85 -13.31 -9.80 -9.38
CA VAL A 85 -14.48 -8.94 -9.17
C VAL A 85 -14.11 -7.79 -8.23
N PRO A 86 -14.23 -6.52 -8.64
CA PRO A 86 -14.05 -5.31 -7.81
C PRO A 86 -14.53 -5.37 -6.35
N ALA A 87 -15.72 -5.92 -6.13
CA ALA A 87 -16.35 -6.01 -4.81
C ALA A 87 -15.61 -6.92 -3.80
N SER A 88 -14.69 -7.76 -4.28
CA SER A 88 -13.86 -8.62 -3.42
C SER A 88 -12.68 -7.89 -2.76
N LEU A 89 -12.29 -6.70 -3.23
CA LEU A 89 -11.13 -5.98 -2.72
C LEU A 89 -11.31 -5.58 -1.24
N ARG A 90 -10.29 -5.80 -0.42
CA ARG A 90 -10.27 -5.46 1.02
C ARG A 90 -9.07 -4.65 1.46
N ALA A 91 -7.89 -4.96 0.97
CA ALA A 91 -6.69 -4.17 1.23
C ALA A 91 -5.81 -4.03 0.00
N ILE A 92 -5.07 -2.91 -0.06
CA ILE A 92 -4.01 -2.64 -1.02
C ILE A 92 -2.73 -2.50 -0.19
N HIS A 93 -1.71 -3.30 -0.52
CA HIS A 93 -0.42 -3.31 0.17
C HIS A 93 0.66 -2.78 -0.75
N PHE A 94 1.39 -1.78 -0.25
CA PHE A 94 2.57 -1.22 -0.88
C PHE A 94 3.78 -1.67 -0.08
N THR A 95 4.73 -2.33 -0.73
CA THR A 95 6.04 -2.64 -0.15
C THR A 95 7.12 -1.99 -0.99
N THR A 96 8.01 -1.20 -0.39
CA THR A 96 9.15 -0.59 -1.07
C THR A 96 10.46 -0.97 -0.35
N ILE A 97 11.56 -1.08 -1.10
CA ILE A 97 12.91 -1.18 -0.53
C ILE A 97 13.74 -0.02 -1.06
N SER A 98 14.11 0.90 -0.16
CA SER A 98 14.65 2.20 -0.53
C SER A 98 15.58 2.79 0.53
N LYS A 99 16.28 3.87 0.18
CA LYS A 99 17.02 4.74 1.12
C LYS A 99 17.18 6.16 0.57
N ASP A 100 17.48 7.09 1.47
CA ASP A 100 17.84 8.47 1.12
C ASP A 100 19.25 8.54 0.48
N GLN A 101 19.75 9.74 0.18
CA GLN A 101 21.06 9.93 -0.45
C GLN A 101 22.24 9.34 0.36
N GLY A 102 22.13 9.29 1.70
CA GLY A 102 23.15 8.68 2.57
C GLY A 102 24.18 9.66 3.16
N PHE A 103 23.87 10.96 3.13
CA PHE A 103 24.63 12.05 3.75
C PHE A 103 23.74 13.29 3.94
N SER A 104 24.05 14.11 4.95
CA SER A 104 23.45 15.42 5.20
C SER A 104 24.34 16.18 6.18
N TRP A 105 24.31 17.52 6.13
CA TRP A 105 24.99 18.37 7.13
C TRP A 105 24.21 18.47 8.44
N ASP A 106 22.90 18.17 8.42
CA ASP A 106 22.04 18.13 9.59
C ASP A 106 22.21 16.81 10.35
N THR A 107 23.30 16.70 11.11
CA THR A 107 23.64 15.49 11.87
C THR A 107 22.64 15.17 12.99
N GLY A 108 21.88 16.15 13.47
CA GLY A 108 20.88 15.97 14.53
C GLY A 108 19.70 15.09 14.13
N ASN A 109 19.39 15.01 12.83
CA ASN A 109 18.30 14.20 12.30
C ASN A 109 18.75 12.88 11.62
N HIS A 110 20.05 12.58 11.56
CA HIS A 110 20.57 11.36 10.93
C HIS A 110 19.96 10.09 11.54
N GLY A 111 19.58 9.13 10.70
CA GLY A 111 18.99 7.86 11.16
C GLY A 111 17.55 7.98 11.66
N THR A 112 16.93 9.16 11.58
CA THR A 112 15.51 9.39 11.87
C THR A 112 14.71 9.61 10.58
N TYR A 113 13.37 9.68 10.66
CA TYR A 113 12.55 10.09 9.52
C TYR A 113 12.47 11.63 9.36
N ASN A 114 12.92 12.40 10.35
CA ASN A 114 12.92 13.86 10.29
C ASN A 114 13.97 14.35 9.29
N GLY A 115 13.69 15.43 8.57
CA GLY A 115 14.65 16.02 7.61
C GLY A 115 14.88 15.21 6.33
N SER A 116 14.29 14.03 6.17
CA SER A 116 14.32 13.35 4.87
C SER A 116 13.37 14.04 3.89
N TRP A 117 13.85 14.21 2.66
CA TRP A 117 13.09 14.77 1.54
C TRP A 117 13.08 13.80 0.37
N THR A 118 13.07 12.49 0.66
CA THR A 118 12.80 11.41 -0.30
C THR A 118 11.70 10.51 0.24
N TRP A 119 10.65 10.32 -0.54
CA TRP A 119 9.44 9.60 -0.13
C TRP A 119 8.79 8.90 -1.33
N PHE A 120 7.72 8.16 -1.07
CA PHE A 120 6.88 7.52 -2.07
C PHE A 120 5.44 7.96 -1.89
N GLU A 121 4.76 8.12 -3.02
CA GLU A 121 3.33 8.35 -3.09
C GLU A 121 2.66 7.17 -3.79
N ALA A 122 1.41 6.88 -3.42
CA ALA A 122 0.54 6.00 -4.19
C ALA A 122 -0.78 6.69 -4.52
N GLY A 123 -1.45 6.24 -5.56
CA GLY A 123 -2.66 6.88 -6.06
C GLY A 123 -3.20 6.19 -7.31
N LEU A 124 -4.31 6.70 -7.82
CA LEU A 124 -4.87 6.25 -9.09
C LEU A 124 -4.07 6.80 -10.26
N LEU A 125 -3.98 6.00 -11.32
CA LEU A 125 -3.48 6.43 -12.62
C LEU A 125 -4.66 6.73 -13.56
N ASP A 126 -4.60 7.86 -14.27
CA ASP A 126 -5.59 8.16 -15.30
C ASP A 126 -5.44 7.23 -16.50
N ASP A 127 -6.58 6.70 -16.95
CA ASP A 127 -6.65 5.52 -17.83
C ASP A 127 -6.13 5.76 -19.27
N ASN A 128 -6.01 7.03 -19.66
CA ASN A 128 -5.72 7.51 -21.03
C ASN A 128 -4.30 7.26 -21.58
N GLN A 129 -3.47 6.43 -20.93
CA GLN A 129 -2.04 6.33 -21.27
C GLN A 129 -1.59 4.94 -21.77
N LEU A 130 -2.29 3.83 -21.50
CA LEU A 130 -1.63 2.52 -21.49
C LEU A 130 -2.45 1.34 -22.08
N ASN A 131 -2.03 0.88 -23.26
CA ASN A 131 -2.48 -0.37 -23.91
C ASN A 131 -1.88 -1.61 -23.22
N GLY A 132 -2.24 -1.87 -21.96
CA GLY A 132 -1.86 -3.08 -21.23
C GLY A 132 -0.43 -3.10 -20.67
N GLU A 133 0.55 -2.50 -21.36
CA GLU A 133 1.89 -2.27 -20.84
C GLU A 133 2.02 -0.90 -20.15
N PHE A 134 2.60 -0.88 -18.95
CA PHE A 134 2.83 0.33 -18.17
C PHE A 134 4.09 1.12 -18.62
N ASN A 135 4.05 1.64 -19.85
CA ASN A 135 5.09 2.50 -20.41
C ASN A 135 4.90 3.97 -19.95
N PHE A 136 5.30 4.28 -18.71
CA PHE A 136 5.19 5.63 -18.15
C PHE A 136 6.11 6.64 -18.84
N LEU A 137 5.55 7.74 -19.35
CA LEU A 137 6.34 8.87 -19.80
C LEU A 137 7.01 9.55 -18.59
N PRO A 138 8.19 10.19 -18.75
CA PRO A 138 8.84 10.93 -17.67
C PRO A 138 7.99 12.06 -17.07
N SER A 139 6.98 12.52 -17.79
CA SER A 139 5.98 13.52 -17.39
C SER A 139 4.74 12.92 -16.71
N THR A 140 4.48 11.61 -16.79
CA THR A 140 3.30 10.99 -16.15
C THR A 140 3.41 11.16 -14.63
N ARG A 141 2.35 11.65 -14.00
CA ARG A 141 2.23 11.88 -12.55
C ARG A 141 0.90 11.30 -12.07
N ILE A 142 0.79 11.15 -10.75
CA ILE A 142 -0.45 10.78 -10.07
C ILE A 142 -0.81 11.86 -9.05
N ASP A 143 -2.10 12.05 -8.82
CA ASP A 143 -2.63 12.66 -7.59
C ASP A 143 -2.45 11.62 -6.47
N GLY A 144 -1.38 11.78 -5.68
CA GLY A 144 -0.84 10.72 -4.82
C GLY A 144 -0.78 11.10 -3.35
N LYS A 145 -1.11 10.13 -2.48
CA LYS A 145 -0.93 10.23 -1.02
C LYS A 145 0.41 9.59 -0.64
N THR A 146 1.18 10.25 0.22
CA THR A 146 2.44 9.71 0.74
C THR A 146 2.20 8.39 1.47
N ILE A 147 2.89 7.32 1.05
CA ILE A 147 2.82 5.99 1.68
C ILE A 147 3.99 5.73 2.62
N CYS A 148 5.19 6.26 2.34
CA CYS A 148 6.35 6.16 3.23
C CYS A 148 7.40 7.23 2.90
N THR A 149 8.19 7.62 3.89
CA THR A 149 9.35 8.52 3.76
C THR A 149 10.61 7.73 4.13
N ASN A 150 11.73 7.98 3.47
CA ASN A 150 12.99 7.32 3.79
C ASN A 150 13.57 7.81 5.14
N VAL A 151 14.48 7.02 5.70
CA VAL A 151 15.30 7.44 6.84
C VAL A 151 16.38 8.43 6.36
N HIS A 152 16.45 9.59 7.01
CA HIS A 152 17.32 10.71 6.65
C HIS A 152 18.81 10.35 6.72
N ALA A 153 19.54 10.69 5.65
CA ALA A 153 20.97 10.44 5.49
C ALA A 153 21.42 8.97 5.68
N GLU A 154 20.49 8.01 5.68
CA GLU A 154 20.77 6.60 5.90
C GLU A 154 21.40 5.95 4.64
N ARG A 155 22.41 5.12 4.86
CA ARG A 155 23.14 4.40 3.80
C ARG A 155 22.62 2.98 3.59
N ARG A 156 21.92 2.42 4.58
CA ARG A 156 21.28 1.11 4.50
C ARG A 156 19.92 1.21 3.83
N TYR A 157 19.61 0.21 3.01
CA TYR A 157 18.26 0.06 2.47
C TYR A 157 17.31 -0.39 3.58
N ARG A 158 16.10 0.19 3.60
CA ARG A 158 15.01 -0.15 4.50
C ARG A 158 13.84 -0.67 3.69
N THR A 159 13.16 -1.67 4.23
CA THR A 159 11.85 -2.11 3.72
C THR A 159 10.77 -1.29 4.43
N HIS A 160 9.91 -0.64 3.66
CA HIS A 160 8.70 0.01 4.17
C HIS A 160 7.49 -0.73 3.64
N THR A 161 6.50 -0.97 4.50
CA THR A 161 5.24 -1.60 4.14
C THR A 161 4.10 -0.73 4.65
N THR A 162 3.20 -0.37 3.75
CA THR A 162 2.02 0.45 4.02
C THR A 162 0.79 -0.24 3.45
N THR A 163 -0.24 -0.38 4.26
CA THR A 163 -1.51 -1.00 3.88
C THR A 163 -2.60 0.05 3.91
N TRP A 164 -3.42 0.07 2.87
CA TRP A 164 -4.70 0.77 2.85
C TRP A 164 -5.82 -0.27 2.87
N ARG A 165 -6.82 -0.10 3.73
CA ARG A 165 -7.97 -1.00 3.86
C ARG A 165 -9.24 -0.29 3.40
N ILE A 166 -10.21 -1.06 2.93
CA ILE A 166 -11.52 -0.54 2.53
C ILE A 166 -12.30 0.08 3.71
N THR A 167 -11.87 -0.21 4.94
CA THR A 167 -12.41 0.30 6.21
C THR A 167 -11.70 1.55 6.72
N ASP A 168 -10.66 2.05 6.04
CA ASP A 168 -9.94 3.26 6.49
C ASP A 168 -10.82 4.50 6.28
N ASP A 169 -10.97 5.33 7.31
CA ASP A 169 -11.80 6.56 7.32
C ASP A 169 -11.09 7.75 6.63
N ASP A 170 -10.44 7.48 5.50
CA ASP A 170 -9.64 8.45 4.75
C ASP A 170 -10.22 8.64 3.34
N GLU A 171 -10.75 9.83 3.06
CA GLU A 171 -11.46 10.15 1.81
C GLU A 171 -10.63 9.83 0.56
N PHE A 172 -9.30 10.04 0.61
CA PHE A 172 -8.41 9.71 -0.50
C PHE A 172 -8.30 8.20 -0.70
N ILE A 173 -8.15 7.43 0.39
CA ILE A 173 -8.13 5.96 0.30
C ILE A 173 -9.47 5.45 -0.25
N GLN A 174 -10.60 5.96 0.23
CA GLN A 174 -11.93 5.58 -0.29
C GLN A 174 -12.07 5.90 -1.80
N LYS A 175 -11.62 7.09 -2.24
CA LYS A 175 -11.53 7.46 -3.67
C LYS A 175 -10.66 6.49 -4.48
N VAL A 176 -9.53 6.04 -3.94
CA VAL A 176 -8.68 5.02 -4.57
C VAL A 176 -9.43 3.69 -4.69
N PHE A 177 -10.01 3.17 -3.61
CA PHE A 177 -10.77 1.90 -3.66
C PHE A 177 -11.91 1.97 -4.68
N GLN A 178 -12.61 3.10 -4.78
CA GLN A 178 -13.64 3.31 -5.80
C GLN A 178 -13.06 3.31 -7.22
N GLY A 179 -11.95 4.01 -7.47
CA GLY A 179 -11.29 3.98 -8.77
C GLY A 179 -10.77 2.60 -9.18
N VAL A 180 -10.23 1.81 -8.24
CA VAL A 180 -9.84 0.41 -8.52
C VAL A 180 -11.06 -0.43 -8.87
N LYS A 181 -12.21 -0.20 -8.21
CA LYS A 181 -13.46 -0.88 -8.56
C LYS A 181 -13.95 -0.53 -9.98
N GLU A 182 -13.66 0.68 -10.44
CA GLU A 182 -13.90 1.15 -11.82
C GLU A 182 -12.86 0.62 -12.83
N GLY A 183 -11.86 -0.16 -12.39
CA GLY A 183 -10.81 -0.72 -13.24
C GLY A 183 -9.57 0.17 -13.43
N LYS A 184 -9.50 1.32 -12.77
CA LYS A 184 -8.34 2.22 -12.85
C LYS A 184 -7.11 1.58 -12.17
N PRO A 185 -5.90 1.71 -12.74
CA PRO A 185 -4.69 1.22 -12.10
C PRO A 185 -4.35 2.00 -10.82
N VAL A 186 -3.73 1.32 -9.85
CA VAL A 186 -3.00 1.96 -8.74
C VAL A 186 -1.53 2.03 -9.11
N ALA A 187 -0.91 3.19 -8.90
CA ALA A 187 0.50 3.41 -9.16
C ALA A 187 1.25 3.80 -7.88
N VAL A 188 2.56 3.54 -7.89
CA VAL A 188 3.53 4.02 -6.89
C VAL A 188 4.54 4.94 -7.58
N ALA A 189 4.61 6.18 -7.11
CA ALA A 189 5.54 7.20 -7.56
C ALA A 189 6.70 7.38 -6.58
N ILE A 190 7.88 7.70 -7.11
CA ILE A 190 9.08 8.02 -6.34
C ILE A 190 9.24 9.55 -6.31
N CYS A 191 9.44 10.10 -5.11
CA CYS A 191 9.55 11.54 -4.91
C CYS A 191 10.87 11.94 -4.23
N ALA A 192 11.36 13.12 -4.59
CA ALA A 192 12.53 13.79 -4.00
C ALA A 192 12.37 15.32 -4.14
N ARG A 193 12.55 16.11 -3.07
CA ARG A 193 12.25 17.56 -3.13
C ARG A 193 13.39 18.44 -3.63
N PHE A 194 14.63 18.13 -3.25
CA PHE A 194 15.75 19.07 -3.34
C PHE A 194 16.94 18.51 -4.14
N ARG A 195 17.80 19.41 -4.66
CA ARG A 195 18.94 19.08 -5.53
C ARG A 195 19.88 18.01 -4.99
N ALA A 196 20.16 18.01 -3.68
CA ALA A 196 21.05 17.05 -3.03
C ALA A 196 20.34 15.78 -2.53
N TRP A 197 19.02 15.65 -2.72
CA TRP A 197 18.24 14.49 -2.30
C TRP A 197 18.02 13.54 -3.48
N VAL A 198 18.36 12.27 -3.25
CA VAL A 198 18.27 11.19 -4.23
C VAL A 198 17.58 10.01 -3.57
N ASN A 199 16.37 9.68 -4.02
CA ASN A 199 15.66 8.49 -3.56
C ASN A 199 16.27 7.29 -4.30
N ASN A 200 16.95 6.42 -3.56
CA ASN A 200 17.57 5.22 -4.10
C ASN A 200 16.61 4.06 -3.87
N VAL A 201 16.05 3.52 -4.93
CA VAL A 201 15.03 2.47 -4.90
C VAL A 201 15.61 1.18 -5.45
N LYS A 202 15.32 0.05 -4.82
CA LYS A 202 15.62 -1.28 -5.36
C LYS A 202 14.38 -2.02 -5.82
N PHE A 203 13.29 -1.82 -5.10
CA PHE A 203 12.13 -2.69 -5.16
C PHE A 203 10.86 -1.91 -4.85
N ALA A 204 9.79 -2.25 -5.55
CA ALA A 204 8.42 -1.94 -5.13
C ALA A 204 7.47 -3.06 -5.56
N ARG A 205 6.49 -3.35 -4.71
CA ARG A 205 5.41 -4.31 -4.99
C ARG A 205 4.07 -3.71 -4.59
N ILE A 206 3.06 -3.91 -5.44
CA ILE A 206 1.65 -3.67 -5.13
C ILE A 206 0.96 -5.03 -5.01
N GLN A 207 0.29 -5.27 -3.88
CA GLN A 207 -0.49 -6.49 -3.65
C GLN A 207 -1.92 -6.13 -3.24
N PHE A 208 -2.86 -7.03 -3.52
CA PHE A 208 -4.27 -6.88 -3.21
C PHE A 208 -4.74 -8.04 -2.33
N ASP A 209 -5.42 -7.73 -1.23
CA ASP A 209 -6.16 -8.73 -0.45
C ASP A 209 -7.61 -8.77 -0.90
N LEU A 210 -8.08 -9.99 -1.16
CA LEU A 210 -9.33 -10.27 -1.83
C LEU A 210 -10.17 -11.27 -1.02
N GLN A 211 -11.49 -11.05 -1.03
CA GLN A 211 -12.46 -11.97 -0.47
C GLN A 211 -12.98 -12.97 -1.53
N PRO A 212 -13.06 -14.28 -1.24
CA PRO A 212 -13.46 -15.31 -2.20
C PRO A 212 -14.95 -15.32 -2.60
N VAL A 213 -15.85 -14.98 -1.67
CA VAL A 213 -17.30 -15.24 -1.82
C VAL A 213 -18.07 -13.91 -1.81
N ARG A 214 -19.08 -13.83 -2.68
CA ARG A 214 -19.95 -12.66 -2.86
C ARG A 214 -21.07 -12.67 -1.81
N LYS A 215 -21.43 -11.50 -1.26
CA LYS A 215 -22.84 -11.25 -0.95
C LYS A 215 -23.60 -11.20 -2.28
N VAL A 216 -24.69 -11.94 -2.40
CA VAL A 216 -25.55 -11.95 -3.60
C VAL A 216 -26.47 -10.73 -3.58
#